data_AF-A0AAW0CCL2-F1
#
_entry.id   AF-A0AAW0CCL2-F1
#
_cell.length_a   1.000
_cell.length_b   1.000
_cell.length_c   1.000
_cell.angle_alpha   90.00
_cell.angle_beta   90.00
_cell.angle_gamma   90.00
#
_symmetry.space_group_name_H-M   'P 1'
#
loop_
_entity.id
_entity.type
_entity.pdbx_description
1 polymer ?
#
loop_
_entity_poly.entity_id
_entity_poly.type
_entity_poly.pdbx_seq_one_letter_code
_entity_poly.pdbx_strand_id
1 'polypeptide(L)'
;MKTAVGDTNSFAAHVHGGLETMGAALKKGMVLALSIWDDYEANMLWLDSDYPTNASATAPGVSRGPCSATSGDPKTVESTETSDYVIFSDIKLGALGSTFSNTGSSSPPPSGPGSTTTTAPQKIPAVRAPVNTASAVDKAG
;
A
#
# COMPACT_ATOMS: atom_id res chain seq x y z
N MET A 1 -2.10 -18.94 -9.78
CA MET A 1 -1.73 -18.73 -8.37
C MET A 1 -2.70 -19.40 -7.41
N LYS A 2 -3.95 -18.92 -7.25
CA LYS A 2 -4.88 -19.45 -6.24
C LYS A 2 -5.04 -20.97 -6.24
N THR A 3 -5.27 -21.58 -7.40
CA THR A 3 -5.31 -23.05 -7.54
C THR A 3 -3.99 -23.74 -7.18
N ALA A 4 -2.85 -23.14 -7.52
CA ALA A 4 -1.52 -23.72 -7.28
C ALA A 4 -1.15 -23.74 -5.80
N VAL A 5 -1.73 -22.83 -4.99
CA VAL A 5 -1.52 -22.75 -3.54
C VAL A 5 -2.70 -23.29 -2.74
N GLY A 6 -3.73 -23.84 -3.39
CA GLY A 6 -4.89 -24.45 -2.72
C GLY A 6 -5.89 -23.45 -2.10
N ASP A 7 -5.73 -22.14 -2.34
CA ASP A 7 -6.61 -21.11 -1.79
C ASP A 7 -7.98 -21.06 -2.51
N THR A 8 -9.02 -20.76 -1.74
CA THR A 8 -10.30 -20.33 -2.32
C THR A 8 -10.13 -19.02 -3.09
N ASN A 9 -10.65 -18.96 -4.31
CA ASN A 9 -10.50 -17.81 -5.18
C ASN A 9 -11.60 -16.75 -4.95
N SER A 10 -11.62 -16.13 -3.76
CA SER A 10 -12.57 -15.06 -3.46
C SER A 10 -12.39 -13.83 -4.36
N PHE A 11 -11.21 -13.66 -4.97
CA PHE A 11 -10.96 -12.61 -5.95
C PHE A 11 -11.63 -12.87 -7.31
N ALA A 12 -12.11 -14.08 -7.58
CA ALA A 12 -12.65 -14.44 -8.89
C ALA A 12 -13.78 -13.50 -9.34
N ALA A 13 -13.92 -13.37 -10.66
CA ALA A 13 -14.96 -12.55 -11.29
C ALA A 13 -16.38 -12.89 -10.77
N HIS A 14 -16.66 -14.18 -10.56
CA HIS A 14 -17.96 -14.65 -10.10
C HIS A 14 -18.21 -14.49 -8.59
N VAL A 15 -17.19 -14.14 -7.79
CA VAL A 15 -17.32 -13.93 -6.34
C VAL A 15 -17.33 -12.42 -6.01
N HIS A 16 -16.29 -11.70 -6.43
CA HIS A 16 -16.13 -10.26 -6.16
C HIS A 16 -15.79 -9.42 -7.41
N GLY A 17 -15.80 -10.02 -8.61
CA GLY A 17 -15.61 -9.29 -9.87
C GLY A 17 -14.16 -9.02 -10.27
N GLY A 18 -13.19 -9.51 -9.50
CA GLY A 18 -11.76 -9.52 -9.86
C GLY A 18 -11.22 -8.18 -10.34
N LEU A 19 -10.40 -8.22 -11.40
CA LEU A 19 -9.73 -7.03 -11.94
C LEU A 19 -10.69 -6.03 -12.57
N GLU A 20 -11.85 -6.47 -13.08
CA GLU A 20 -12.84 -5.55 -13.68
C GLU A 20 -13.43 -4.64 -12.61
N THR A 21 -13.88 -5.22 -11.49
CA THR A 21 -14.39 -4.44 -10.35
C THR A 21 -13.31 -3.57 -9.72
N MET A 22 -12.08 -4.07 -9.59
CA MET A 22 -10.96 -3.27 -9.10
C MET A 22 -10.68 -2.06 -10.01
N GLY A 23 -10.68 -2.27 -11.33
CA GLY A 23 -10.53 -1.19 -12.32
C GLY A 23 -11.69 -0.18 -12.27
N ALA A 24 -12.91 -0.65 -12.05
CA ALA A 24 -14.07 0.22 -11.86
C ALA A 24 -13.96 1.07 -10.57
N ALA A 25 -13.43 0.51 -9.48
CA ALA A 25 -13.16 1.26 -8.25
C ALA A 25 -12.09 2.33 -8.45
N LEU A 26 -10.97 1.99 -9.12
CA LEU A 26 -9.91 2.95 -9.45
C LEU A 26 -10.44 4.12 -10.29
N LYS A 27 -11.32 3.86 -11.27
CA LYS A 27 -11.93 4.90 -12.11
C LYS A 27 -12.84 5.86 -11.33
N LYS A 28 -13.44 5.40 -10.23
CA LYS A 28 -14.28 6.26 -9.36
C LYS A 28 -13.45 7.20 -8.47
N GLY A 29 -12.12 7.01 -8.44
CA GLY A 29 -11.24 7.70 -7.50
C GLY A 29 -11.14 6.93 -6.18
N MET A 30 -9.92 6.81 -5.69
CA MET A 30 -9.60 6.21 -4.40
C MET A 30 -8.77 7.21 -3.58
N VAL A 31 -8.78 7.06 -2.26
CA VAL A 31 -7.96 7.85 -1.35
C VAL A 31 -6.67 7.09 -1.05
N LEU A 32 -5.54 7.79 -1.06
CA LEU A 32 -4.25 7.23 -0.64
C LEU A 32 -4.19 7.14 0.89
N ALA A 33 -3.88 5.95 1.41
CA ALA A 33 -3.61 5.72 2.83
C ALA A 33 -2.17 5.24 3.01
N LEU A 34 -1.46 5.81 3.99
CA LEU A 34 -0.09 5.44 4.37
C LEU A 34 -0.13 5.06 5.86
N SER A 35 0.40 3.91 6.23
CA SER A 35 0.34 3.41 7.61
C SER A 35 1.58 2.59 7.99
N ILE A 36 1.82 2.53 9.30
CA ILE A 36 2.72 1.61 10.00
C ILE A 36 1.89 0.97 11.11
N TRP A 37 1.92 -0.36 11.23
CA TRP A 37 1.08 -1.11 12.15
C TRP A 37 1.63 -2.52 12.37
N ASP A 38 1.32 -3.10 13.52
CA ASP A 38 1.52 -4.50 13.88
C ASP A 38 0.17 -5.23 13.97
N ASP A 39 0.20 -6.57 13.96
CA ASP A 39 -0.99 -7.40 13.75
C ASP A 39 -1.35 -8.21 14.99
N TYR A 40 -2.45 -7.84 15.62
CA TYR A 40 -2.98 -8.54 16.80
C TYR A 40 -3.67 -9.87 16.47
N GLU A 41 -3.99 -10.15 15.22
CA GLU A 41 -4.69 -11.38 14.83
C GLU A 41 -3.70 -12.45 14.34
N ALA A 42 -2.73 -12.05 13.52
CA ALA A 42 -1.85 -12.99 12.82
C ALA A 42 -0.36 -12.65 12.92
N ASN A 43 0.05 -11.71 13.78
CA ASN A 43 1.45 -11.38 14.08
C ASN A 43 2.30 -11.08 12.82
N MET A 44 1.71 -10.50 11.76
CA MET A 44 2.34 -10.24 10.47
C MET A 44 2.87 -11.48 9.71
N LEU A 45 2.60 -12.70 10.20
CA LEU A 45 3.15 -13.93 9.64
C LEU A 45 2.68 -14.20 8.20
N TRP A 46 1.48 -13.73 7.85
CA TRP A 46 0.93 -13.83 6.49
C TRP A 46 1.68 -12.98 5.46
N LEU A 47 2.57 -12.09 5.91
CA LEU A 47 3.39 -11.22 5.07
C LEU A 47 4.84 -11.70 5.00
N ASP A 48 5.45 -12.08 6.13
CA ASP A 48 6.91 -12.27 6.23
C ASP A 48 7.38 -13.61 6.83
N SER A 49 6.46 -14.55 7.12
CA SER A 49 6.78 -15.85 7.72
C SER A 49 6.09 -17.01 6.97
N ASP A 50 5.94 -18.15 7.63
CA ASP A 50 5.18 -19.30 7.16
C ASP A 50 3.73 -19.19 7.64
N TYR A 51 2.78 -19.11 6.71
CA TYR A 51 1.35 -18.98 7.02
C TYR A 51 0.46 -19.80 6.07
N PRO A 52 -0.55 -20.53 6.57
CA PRO A 52 -0.97 -20.61 7.98
C PRO A 52 -0.01 -21.45 8.84
N THR A 53 0.03 -21.17 10.14
CA THR A 53 1.01 -21.76 11.09
C THR A 53 0.86 -23.27 11.31
N ASN A 54 -0.25 -23.86 10.85
CA ASN A 54 -0.51 -25.29 10.89
C ASN A 54 -0.18 -26.02 9.58
N ALA A 55 0.32 -25.32 8.56
CA ALA A 55 0.73 -25.92 7.29
C ALA A 55 2.26 -26.14 7.22
N SER A 56 2.69 -27.06 6.37
CA SER A 56 4.11 -27.26 6.11
C SER A 56 4.70 -26.08 5.36
N ALA A 57 5.83 -25.53 5.83
CA ALA A 57 6.57 -24.47 5.16
C ALA A 57 6.99 -24.82 3.71
N THR A 58 7.13 -26.12 3.41
CA THR A 58 7.45 -26.62 2.06
C THR A 58 6.26 -26.64 1.11
N ALA A 59 5.03 -26.46 1.60
CA ALA A 59 3.86 -26.42 0.75
C ALA A 59 3.83 -25.11 -0.06
N PRO A 60 3.44 -25.15 -1.35
CA PRO A 60 3.39 -23.95 -2.18
C PRO A 60 2.52 -22.84 -1.57
N GLY A 61 3.09 -21.64 -1.41
CA GLY A 61 2.38 -20.45 -0.92
C GLY A 61 2.34 -20.28 0.61
N VAL A 62 2.90 -21.23 1.37
CA VAL A 62 2.99 -21.12 2.84
C VAL A 62 4.12 -20.19 3.26
N SER A 63 5.33 -20.41 2.74
CA SER A 63 6.48 -19.57 3.06
C SER A 63 6.45 -18.25 2.30
N ARG A 64 6.48 -17.14 3.02
CA ARG A 64 6.30 -15.76 2.50
C ARG A 64 7.44 -14.83 2.86
N GLY A 65 8.25 -15.20 3.84
CA GLY A 65 9.48 -14.53 4.18
C GLY A 65 10.30 -15.34 5.19
N PRO A 66 11.45 -14.79 5.59
CA PRO A 66 12.40 -15.49 6.46
C PRO A 66 12.10 -15.34 7.96
N CYS A 67 11.09 -14.57 8.36
CA CYS A 67 10.80 -14.28 9.76
C CYS A 67 10.31 -15.55 10.50
N SER A 68 10.67 -15.67 11.79
CA SER A 68 10.25 -16.79 12.63
C SER A 68 8.71 -16.83 12.78
N ALA A 69 8.13 -18.03 12.83
CA ALA A 69 6.71 -18.23 13.12
C ALA A 69 6.27 -17.74 14.53
N THR A 70 7.23 -17.37 15.39
CA THR A 70 7.00 -16.80 16.72
C THR A 70 7.32 -15.30 16.80
N SER A 71 7.57 -14.65 15.66
CA SER A 71 7.81 -13.20 15.58
C SER A 71 6.51 -12.42 15.50
N GLY A 72 6.60 -11.08 15.55
CA GLY A 72 5.48 -10.19 15.27
C GLY A 72 4.39 -10.11 16.35
N ASP A 73 4.58 -10.74 17.52
CA ASP A 73 3.70 -10.54 18.68
C ASP A 73 3.68 -9.05 19.06
N PRO A 74 2.51 -8.38 19.02
CA PRO A 74 2.42 -6.94 19.22
C PRO A 74 3.05 -6.45 20.53
N LYS A 75 2.80 -7.16 21.64
CA LYS A 75 3.37 -6.77 22.95
C LYS A 75 4.88 -6.78 22.93
N THR A 76 5.47 -7.75 22.23
CA THR A 76 6.91 -7.84 22.06
C THR A 76 7.42 -6.69 21.19
N VAL A 77 6.87 -6.53 19.98
CA VAL A 77 7.31 -5.50 19.01
C VAL A 77 7.14 -4.09 19.56
N GLU A 78 5.99 -3.78 20.14
CA GLU A 78 5.72 -2.46 20.76
C GLU A 78 6.67 -2.15 21.92
N SER A 79 7.30 -3.16 22.54
CA SER A 79 8.23 -2.96 23.65
C SER A 79 9.69 -2.94 23.22
N THR A 80 10.07 -3.72 22.20
CA THR A 80 11.47 -3.86 21.75
C THR A 80 11.81 -2.91 20.61
N GLU A 81 10.87 -2.68 19.69
CA GLU A 81 11.05 -1.89 18.46
C GLU A 81 10.35 -0.54 18.53
N THR A 82 10.31 0.07 19.73
CA THR A 82 9.63 1.36 19.98
C THR A 82 10.09 2.52 19.10
N SER A 83 11.30 2.42 18.54
CA SER A 83 11.89 3.44 17.67
C SER A 83 11.72 3.16 16.18
N ASP A 84 11.00 2.11 15.79
CA ASP A 84 10.78 1.80 14.39
C ASP A 84 9.94 2.88 13.70
N TYR A 85 10.33 3.21 12.47
CA TYR A 85 9.66 4.21 11.66
C TYR A 85 9.77 3.87 10.18
N VAL A 86 8.82 4.40 9.41
CA VAL A 86 8.83 4.33 7.95
C VAL A 86 8.83 5.74 7.38
N ILE A 87 9.62 5.96 6.32
CA ILE A 87 9.63 7.21 5.57
C ILE A 87 9.09 6.92 4.16
N PHE A 88 7.94 7.51 3.85
CA PHE A 88 7.41 7.56 2.50
C PHE A 88 7.75 8.92 1.86
N SER A 89 8.45 8.91 0.74
CA SER A 89 8.88 10.13 0.04
C SER A 89 8.82 9.98 -1.48
N ASP A 90 8.96 11.09 -2.21
CA ASP A 90 8.97 11.12 -3.68
C ASP A 90 7.71 10.48 -4.33
N ILE A 91 6.54 10.67 -3.71
CA ILE A 91 5.27 10.16 -4.22
C ILE A 91 4.93 10.86 -5.54
N LYS A 92 4.87 10.07 -6.62
CA LYS A 92 4.56 10.53 -7.98
C LYS A 92 3.39 9.73 -8.56
N LEU A 93 2.43 10.42 -9.16
CA LEU A 93 1.32 9.83 -9.90
C LEU A 93 1.24 10.47 -11.28
N GLY A 94 1.11 9.66 -12.32
CA GLY A 94 1.08 10.15 -13.70
C GLY A 94 0.86 9.04 -14.70
N ALA A 95 1.03 9.37 -15.98
CA ALA A 95 0.95 8.39 -17.07
C ALA A 95 2.04 7.30 -16.91
N LEU A 96 1.77 6.12 -17.47
CA LEU A 96 2.74 5.02 -17.50
C LEU A 96 4.06 5.48 -18.13
N GLY A 97 5.18 5.21 -17.45
CA GLY A 97 6.52 5.62 -17.89
C GLY A 97 6.90 7.09 -17.63
N SER A 98 6.00 7.92 -17.06
CA SER A 98 6.30 9.35 -16.80
C SER A 98 6.92 9.65 -15.43
N THR A 99 6.84 8.71 -14.50
CA THR A 99 7.23 8.92 -13.10
C THR A 99 8.69 8.57 -12.81
N PHE A 100 9.44 8.11 -13.81
CA PHE A 100 10.87 7.80 -13.73
C PHE A 100 11.54 8.10 -15.08
N SER A 101 12.87 8.23 -15.09
CA SER A 101 13.66 8.39 -16.32
C SER A 101 14.45 7.12 -16.61
N ASN A 102 14.32 6.62 -17.83
CA ASN A 102 15.03 5.45 -18.31
C ASN A 102 16.32 5.88 -19.05
N THR A 103 17.23 6.62 -18.40
CA THR A 103 18.50 7.05 -19.02
C THR A 103 19.53 5.92 -19.15
N GLY A 104 19.06 4.73 -19.55
CA GLY A 104 19.86 3.60 -20.01
C GLY A 104 19.53 3.16 -21.44
N SER A 105 18.56 3.76 -22.14
CA SER A 105 18.30 3.48 -23.56
C SER A 105 17.52 4.62 -24.20
N SER A 106 18.14 5.31 -25.14
CA SER A 106 17.52 6.32 -26.01
C SER A 106 16.47 5.69 -26.92
N SER A 107 15.19 5.98 -26.68
CA SER A 107 14.15 5.91 -27.71
C SER A 107 13.28 7.16 -27.62
N PRO A 108 13.00 7.82 -28.76
CA PRO A 108 12.24 9.07 -28.77
C PRO A 108 10.76 8.82 -28.40
N PRO A 109 10.09 9.79 -27.76
CA PRO A 109 8.67 9.69 -27.47
C PRO A 109 7.84 9.67 -28.78
N PRO A 110 6.68 8.99 -28.82
CA PRO A 110 5.76 9.13 -29.95
C PRO A 110 5.17 10.55 -29.96
N SER A 111 5.35 11.25 -31.07
CA SER A 111 4.79 12.58 -31.33
C SER A 111 3.26 12.53 -31.33
N GLY A 112 2.63 13.01 -30.26
CA GLY A 112 1.21 13.37 -30.24
C GLY A 112 1.04 14.85 -30.64
N PRO A 113 -0.08 15.24 -31.29
CA PRO A 113 -0.29 16.61 -31.73
C PRO A 113 -0.44 17.56 -30.54
N GLY A 114 0.36 18.63 -30.53
CA GLY A 114 0.31 19.67 -29.52
C GLY A 114 -1.03 20.41 -29.52
N SER A 115 -1.54 20.67 -28.31
CA SER A 115 -2.51 21.72 -28.06
C SER A 115 -1.89 22.70 -27.07
N THR A 116 -1.42 23.83 -27.59
CA THR A 116 -0.98 24.99 -26.82
C THR A 116 -2.20 25.72 -26.29
N THR A 117 -2.35 25.77 -24.96
CA THR A 117 -3.16 26.80 -24.31
C THR A 117 -2.37 27.41 -23.17
N THR A 118 -1.91 28.64 -23.39
CA THR A 118 -1.24 29.50 -22.44
C THR A 118 -2.29 30.20 -21.59
N THR A 119 -2.27 30.05 -20.26
CA THR A 119 -3.01 30.91 -19.33
C THR A 119 -2.17 31.23 -18.08
N ALA A 120 -2.17 32.53 -17.73
CA ALA A 120 -1.34 33.25 -16.76
C ALA A 120 -1.42 32.79 -15.29
N PRO A 121 -0.43 33.13 -14.43
CA PRO A 121 -0.41 32.73 -13.02
C PRO A 121 -1.43 33.52 -12.19
N GLN A 122 -2.30 32.80 -11.47
CA GLN A 122 -3.16 33.38 -10.44
C GLN A 122 -2.52 33.32 -9.05
N LYS A 123 -2.66 34.43 -8.32
CA LYS A 123 -2.14 34.70 -6.98
C LYS A 123 -2.89 33.85 -5.94
N ILE A 124 -2.17 33.00 -5.20
CA ILE A 124 -2.73 32.17 -4.12
C ILE A 124 -2.80 33.02 -2.82
N PRO A 125 -3.93 33.06 -2.09
CA PRO A 125 -3.98 33.64 -0.75
C PRO A 125 -3.28 32.72 0.27
N ALA A 126 -2.55 33.33 1.21
CA ALA A 126 -1.83 32.62 2.26
C ALA A 126 -2.76 31.77 3.14
N VAL A 127 -2.41 30.49 3.33
CA VAL A 127 -3.07 29.60 4.29
C VAL A 127 -2.61 29.94 5.70
N ARG A 128 -3.61 30.12 6.57
CA ARG A 128 -3.49 30.46 7.99
C ARG A 128 -3.02 29.25 8.80
N ALA A 129 -2.21 29.50 9.84
CA ALA A 129 -1.57 28.51 10.71
C ALA A 129 -2.55 27.47 11.33
N PRO A 130 -2.07 26.26 11.68
CA PRO A 130 -2.91 25.22 12.28
C PRO A 130 -3.38 25.62 13.68
N VAL A 131 -4.69 25.50 13.89
CA VAL A 131 -5.30 25.59 15.22
C VAL A 131 -5.09 24.24 15.90
N ASN A 132 -4.39 24.27 17.03
CA ASN A 132 -4.16 23.13 17.88
C ASN A 132 -5.45 22.86 18.68
N THR A 133 -6.21 21.81 18.34
CA THR A 133 -7.28 21.30 19.22
C THR A 133 -6.84 19.95 19.76
N ALA A 134 -6.35 19.96 20.99
CA ALA A 134 -6.31 18.79 21.84
C ALA A 134 -7.76 18.37 22.12
N SER A 135 -8.12 17.13 21.77
CA SER A 135 -9.36 16.51 22.25
C SER A 135 -9.03 15.52 23.34
N ALA A 136 -9.67 15.75 24.48
CA ALA A 136 -9.54 15.01 25.71
C ALA A 136 -9.93 13.53 25.57
N VAL A 137 -9.21 12.70 26.29
CA VAL A 137 -9.58 11.32 26.62
C VAL A 137 -10.72 11.38 27.63
N ASP A 138 -11.91 10.90 27.26
CA ASP A 138 -12.93 10.54 28.24
C ASP A 138 -13.03 9.02 28.35
N LYS A 139 -12.81 8.56 29.58
CA LYS A 139 -12.76 7.18 30.03
C LYS A 139 -14.09 6.88 30.73
N ALA A 140 -14.88 5.98 30.18
CA ALA A 140 -15.95 5.28 30.88
C ALA A 140 -15.75 3.80 30.54
N GLY A 141 -15.61 2.87 31.48
CA GLY A 141 -16.32 2.73 32.74
C GLY A 141 -17.02 1.39 32.67
#